data_AF-A0A829W6Q6-F1
#
_entry.id   AF-A0A829W6Q6-F1
#
_cell.length_a   1.000
_cell.length_b   1.000
_cell.length_c   1.000
_cell.angle_alpha   90.00
_cell.angle_beta   90.00
_cell.angle_gamma   90.00
#
_symmetry.space_group_name_H-M   'P 1'
#
loop_
_entity.id
_entity.type
_entity.pdbx_description
1 polymer ?
#
loop_
_entity_poly.entity_id
_entity_poly.type
_entity_poly.pdbx_seq_one_letter_code
_entity_poly.pdbx_strand_id
1 'polypeptide(L)'
;MRTKRYTVAIAGLMPEIVTQSILIKVWEKAAKKVCANTGIYVNAWLNESYFLCGDKRGPELDGLTANFIIIWNPVEVESYEEFHEAFTQIVNGVREILGNPYVWITIDDIEFYYFVKC
;
A
#
# COMPACT_ATOMS: atom_id res chain seq x y z
N MET A 1 -17.58 -4.78 -11.65
CA MET A 1 -17.68 -5.65 -10.46
C MET A 1 -17.52 -4.79 -9.22
N ARG A 2 -18.38 -4.95 -8.21
CA ARG A 2 -18.19 -4.27 -6.92
C ARG A 2 -17.03 -4.91 -6.19
N THR A 3 -16.06 -4.10 -5.80
CA THR A 3 -14.87 -4.55 -5.07
C THR A 3 -14.37 -3.46 -4.12
N LYS A 4 -13.26 -3.70 -3.42
CA LYS A 4 -12.62 -2.74 -2.53
C LYS A 4 -11.31 -2.21 -3.10
N ARG A 5 -11.11 -0.90 -2.97
CA ARG A 5 -9.84 -0.22 -3.22
C ARG A 5 -9.25 0.23 -1.89
N TYR A 6 -8.02 -0.14 -1.64
CA TYR A 6 -7.23 0.32 -0.52
C TYR A 6 -6.29 1.42 -1.00
N THR A 7 -6.15 2.49 -0.21
CA THR A 7 -5.08 3.46 -0.38
C THR A 7 -4.27 3.50 0.91
N VAL A 8 -3.01 3.09 0.84
CA VAL A 8 -2.05 3.17 1.95
C VAL A 8 -1.18 4.38 1.71
N ALA A 9 -1.33 5.39 2.57
CA ALA A 9 -0.50 6.59 2.53
C ALA A 9 0.57 6.50 3.61
N ILE A 10 1.82 6.72 3.22
CA ILE A 10 3.00 6.71 4.08
C ILE A 10 3.62 8.10 4.05
N ALA A 11 3.64 8.78 5.20
CA ALA A 11 4.17 10.14 5.36
C ALA A 11 5.36 10.17 6.32
N GLY A 12 6.02 11.34 6.39
CA GLY A 12 7.27 11.51 7.15
C GLY A 12 8.44 10.76 6.50
N LEU A 13 8.41 10.61 5.18
CA LEU A 13 9.50 10.01 4.43
C LEU A 13 10.61 11.05 4.22
N MET A 14 11.87 10.67 4.42
CA MET A 14 13.02 11.51 4.11
C MET A 14 13.38 11.34 2.62
N PRO A 15 13.02 12.26 1.71
CA PRO A 15 13.17 12.07 0.28
C PRO A 15 14.63 11.93 -0.18
N GLU A 16 15.60 12.42 0.61
CA GLU A 16 17.02 12.24 0.36
C GLU A 16 17.47 10.78 0.51
N ILE A 17 16.70 9.98 1.26
CA ILE A 17 17.00 8.58 1.59
C ILE A 17 15.99 7.64 0.93
N VAL A 18 14.70 7.94 1.03
CA VAL A 18 13.60 7.10 0.57
C VAL A 18 13.15 7.53 -0.82
N THR A 19 13.74 6.89 -1.83
CA THR A 19 13.37 7.10 -3.23
C THR A 19 12.21 6.19 -3.66
N GLN A 20 11.55 6.52 -4.77
CA GLN A 20 10.57 5.65 -5.42
C GLN A 20 11.08 4.21 -5.62
N SER A 21 12.35 4.06 -6.02
CA SER A 21 12.97 2.75 -6.23
C SER A 21 13.07 1.91 -4.95
N ILE A 22 13.28 2.57 -3.82
CA ILE A 22 13.30 1.94 -2.50
C ILE A 22 11.89 1.55 -2.11
N LEU A 23 10.91 2.44 -2.27
CA LEU A 23 9.50 2.17 -1.97
C LEU A 23 8.98 0.93 -2.73
N ILE A 24 9.30 0.82 -4.03
CA ILE A 24 8.96 -0.36 -4.84
C ILE A 24 9.60 -1.63 -4.25
N LYS A 25 10.91 -1.61 -3.96
CA LYS A 25 11.62 -2.77 -3.41
C LYS A 25 11.09 -3.19 -2.04
N VAL A 26 10.72 -2.23 -1.20
CA VAL A 26 10.15 -2.49 0.13
C VAL A 26 8.80 -3.18 0.00
N TRP A 27 7.90 -2.66 -0.84
CA TRP A 27 6.62 -3.31 -1.10
C TRP A 27 6.81 -4.71 -1.67
N GLU A 28 7.66 -4.87 -2.69
CA GLU A 28 7.95 -6.17 -3.29
C GLU A 28 8.46 -7.19 -2.27
N LYS A 29 9.37 -6.78 -1.38
CA LYS A 29 9.94 -7.66 -0.36
C LYS A 29 8.86 -8.14 0.62
N ALA A 30 8.01 -7.24 1.09
CA ALA A 30 6.91 -7.57 1.97
C ALA A 30 5.87 -8.48 1.27
N ALA A 31 5.47 -8.13 0.05
CA ALA A 31 4.52 -8.89 -0.76
C ALA A 31 5.03 -10.30 -1.09
N LYS A 32 6.30 -10.45 -1.49
CA LYS A 32 6.92 -11.76 -1.77
C LYS A 32 6.91 -12.66 -0.53
N LYS A 33 7.19 -12.11 0.65
CA LYS A 33 7.15 -12.86 1.92
C LYS A 33 5.75 -13.39 2.23
N VAL A 34 4.72 -12.53 2.09
CA VAL A 34 3.33 -12.93 2.36
C VAL A 34 2.82 -13.92 1.31
N CYS A 35 3.10 -13.69 0.03
CA CYS A 35 2.73 -14.59 -1.05
C CYS A 35 3.38 -15.97 -0.90
N ALA A 36 4.63 -16.06 -0.45
CA ALA A 36 5.28 -17.35 -0.20
C ALA A 36 4.58 -18.18 0.90
N ASN A 37 3.94 -17.51 1.87
CA ASN A 37 3.27 -18.18 2.99
C ASN A 37 1.79 -18.47 2.73
N THR A 38 1.13 -17.65 1.90
CA THR A 38 -0.34 -17.66 1.73
C THR A 38 -0.78 -18.05 0.32
N GLY A 39 0.11 -17.97 -0.67
CA GLY A 39 -0.24 -18.03 -2.09
C GLY A 39 -0.93 -16.78 -2.63
N ILE A 40 -1.24 -15.79 -1.79
CA ILE A 40 -1.98 -14.59 -2.17
C ILE A 40 -1.02 -13.50 -2.66
N TYR A 41 -1.27 -13.02 -3.88
CA TYR A 41 -0.55 -11.91 -4.46
C TYR A 41 -1.35 -10.61 -4.32
N VAL A 42 -0.71 -9.56 -3.78
CA VAL A 42 -1.31 -8.23 -3.62
C VAL A 42 -0.53 -7.23 -4.47
N ASN A 43 -1.11 -6.90 -5.61
CA ASN A 43 -0.59 -5.87 -6.51
C ASN A 43 -0.86 -4.47 -5.95
N ALA A 44 0.03 -3.53 -6.30
CA ALA A 44 -0.13 -2.13 -5.89
C ALA A 44 0.38 -1.19 -6.98
N TRP A 45 -0.30 -0.04 -7.13
CA TRP A 45 0.23 1.11 -7.85
C TRP A 45 0.82 2.09 -6.86
N LEU A 46 2.05 2.54 -7.13
CA LEU A 46 2.71 3.57 -6.34
C LEU A 46 2.49 4.94 -6.99
N ASN A 47 1.84 5.84 -6.25
CA ASN A 47 1.72 7.25 -6.58
C ASN A 47 2.41 8.10 -5.52
N GLU A 48 3.07 9.17 -5.93
CA GLU A 48 3.65 10.15 -5.02
C GLU A 48 2.74 11.37 -4.90
N SER A 49 2.68 11.93 -3.70
CA SER A 49 1.88 13.13 -3.39
C SER A 49 2.58 13.95 -2.31
N TYR A 50 2.01 15.10 -1.95
CA TYR A 50 2.50 15.92 -0.85
C TYR A 50 1.40 16.06 0.21
N PHE A 51 1.76 15.75 1.45
CA PHE A 51 0.88 15.95 2.60
C PHE A 51 1.21 17.27 3.28
N LEU A 52 0.15 18.00 3.65
CA LEU A 52 0.22 19.24 4.42
C LEU A 52 -0.42 18.97 5.78
N CYS A 53 0.42 18.70 6.76
CA CYS A 53 0.08 18.35 8.12
C CYS A 53 -0.31 19.57 8.96
N GLY A 54 0.34 20.71 8.69
CA GLY A 54 0.18 21.94 9.46
C GLY A 54 0.72 21.82 10.90
N ASP A 55 0.50 22.85 11.72
CA ASP A 55 1.25 23.06 12.97
C ASP A 55 0.97 22.06 14.11
N LYS A 56 -0.02 21.16 13.97
CA LYS A 56 -0.50 20.32 15.08
C LYS A 56 0.19 18.98 15.25
N ARG A 57 0.72 18.35 14.20
CA ARG A 57 1.36 17.02 14.30
C ARG A 57 2.86 17.02 13.95
N GLY A 58 3.45 18.21 13.88
CA GLY A 58 4.88 18.42 13.66
C GLY A 58 5.23 18.65 12.17
N PRO A 59 6.21 19.52 11.87
CA PRO A 59 6.61 19.85 10.50
C PRO A 59 7.26 18.67 9.76
N GLU A 60 7.71 17.66 10.51
CA GLU A 60 8.30 16.42 9.99
C GLU A 60 7.32 15.53 9.20
N LEU A 61 6.03 15.81 9.28
CA LEU A 61 4.99 15.15 8.47
C LEU A 61 4.66 15.89 7.18
N ASP A 62 5.08 17.15 7.04
CA ASP A 62 4.90 17.89 5.80
C ASP A 62 5.83 17.34 4.71
N GLY A 63 5.31 17.22 3.50
CA GLY A 63 6.11 16.86 2.33
C GLY A 63 5.73 15.53 1.70
N LEU A 64 6.73 14.84 1.15
CA LEU A 64 6.53 13.69 0.27
C LEU A 64 5.78 12.57 0.99
N THR A 65 4.70 12.09 0.36
CA THR A 65 3.88 10.98 0.81
C THR A 65 3.77 9.96 -0.30
N ALA A 66 4.11 8.71 0.01
CA ALA A 66 3.94 7.58 -0.89
C ALA A 66 2.54 6.97 -0.71
N ASN A 67 1.80 6.83 -1.79
CA ASN A 67 0.50 6.19 -1.80
C ASN A 67 0.57 4.87 -2.58
N PHE A 68 0.37 3.76 -1.90
CA PHE A 68 0.13 2.49 -2.54
C PHE A 68 -1.38 2.30 -2.71
N ILE A 69 -1.83 2.13 -3.95
CA ILE A 69 -3.22 1.85 -4.30
C ILE A 69 -3.34 0.38 -4.68
N ILE A 70 -4.22 -0.32 -3.99
CA ILE A 70 -4.45 -1.75 -4.13
C ILE A 70 -5.93 -1.94 -4.45
N ILE A 71 -6.24 -2.84 -5.37
CA ILE A 71 -7.62 -3.26 -5.63
C ILE A 71 -7.69 -4.75 -5.36
N TRP A 72 -8.60 -5.14 -4.47
CA TRP A 72 -8.94 -6.55 -4.32
C TRP A 72 -9.61 -7.03 -5.61
N ASN A 73 -9.13 -8.13 -6.17
CA ASN A 73 -9.76 -8.76 -7.32
C ASN A 73 -10.31 -10.13 -6.88
N PRO A 74 -11.62 -10.29 -6.63
CA PRO A 74 -12.21 -11.58 -6.27
C PRO A 74 -12.07 -12.67 -7.34
N VAL A 75 -11.70 -12.33 -8.57
CA VAL A 75 -11.35 -13.31 -9.61
C VAL A 75 -9.98 -13.95 -9.33
N GLU A 76 -9.06 -13.22 -8.71
CA GLU A 76 -7.73 -13.70 -8.34
C GLU A 76 -7.69 -14.29 -6.93
N VAL A 77 -8.44 -13.69 -5.99
CA VAL A 77 -8.50 -14.10 -4.59
C VAL A 77 -9.95 -14.02 -4.12
N GLU A 78 -10.66 -15.15 -4.12
CA GLU A 78 -12.11 -15.20 -3.87
C GLU A 78 -12.50 -14.66 -2.49
N SER A 79 -11.73 -14.97 -1.45
CA SER A 79 -11.99 -14.55 -0.08
C SER A 79 -11.51 -13.13 0.19
N TYR A 80 -12.45 -12.25 0.56
CA TYR A 80 -12.12 -10.89 0.98
C TYR A 80 -11.29 -10.90 2.27
N GLU A 81 -11.66 -11.75 3.22
CA GLU A 81 -11.03 -11.85 4.53
C GLU A 81 -9.56 -12.26 4.41
N GLU A 82 -9.29 -13.28 3.60
CA GLU A 82 -7.91 -13.74 3.35
C GLU A 82 -7.09 -12.68 2.60
N PHE A 83 -7.69 -12.00 1.62
CA PHE A 83 -7.03 -10.89 0.93
C PHE A 83 -6.72 -9.74 1.91
N HIS A 84 -7.68 -9.38 2.76
CA HIS A 84 -7.53 -8.29 3.74
C HIS A 84 -6.45 -8.61 4.77
N GLU A 85 -6.38 -9.86 5.22
CA GLU A 85 -5.34 -10.34 6.12
C GLU A 85 -3.96 -10.27 5.44
N ALA A 86 -3.83 -10.80 4.22
CA ALA A 86 -2.59 -10.73 3.45
C ALA A 86 -2.13 -9.28 3.22
N PHE A 87 -3.06 -8.40 2.81
CA PHE A 87 -2.82 -6.96 2.68
C PHE A 87 -2.27 -6.35 3.99
N THR A 88 -2.91 -6.64 5.12
CA THR A 88 -2.51 -6.10 6.43
C THR A 88 -1.11 -6.57 6.82
N GLN A 89 -0.79 -7.84 6.57
CA GLN A 89 0.56 -8.38 6.80
C GLN A 89 1.61 -7.68 5.92
N ILE A 90 1.29 -7.36 4.66
CA ILE A 90 2.18 -6.62 3.77
C ILE A 90 2.42 -5.21 4.30
N VAL A 91 1.37 -4.47 4.67
CA VAL A 91 1.51 -3.11 5.20
C VAL A 91 2.36 -3.09 6.47
N ASN A 92 2.16 -4.05 7.38
CA ASN A 92 3.01 -4.18 8.57
C ASN A 92 4.48 -4.46 8.21
N GLY A 93 4.73 -5.36 7.25
CA GLY A 93 6.10 -5.62 6.77
C GLY A 93 6.76 -4.39 6.13
N VAL A 94 6.00 -3.61 5.35
CA VAL A 94 6.47 -2.34 4.78
C VAL A 94 6.83 -1.35 5.88
N ARG A 95 5.97 -1.21 6.90
CA ARG A 95 6.22 -0.33 8.05
C ARG A 95 7.48 -0.73 8.80
N GLU A 96 7.65 -2.01 9.11
CA GLU A 96 8.85 -2.52 9.78
C GLU A 96 10.13 -2.19 9.01
N ILE A 97 10.13 -2.41 7.68
CA ILE A 97 11.31 -2.15 6.83
C ILE A 97 11.64 -0.65 6.77
N LEU A 98 10.63 0.22 6.77
CA LEU A 98 10.80 1.67 6.72
C LEU A 98 11.05 2.32 8.09
N GLY A 99 11.14 1.54 9.18
CA GLY A 99 11.37 2.09 10.51
C GLY A 99 10.12 2.67 11.18
N ASN A 100 8.95 2.08 10.90
CA ASN A 100 7.64 2.44 11.44
C ASN A 100 7.21 3.91 11.19
N PRO A 101 7.15 4.34 9.91
CA PRO A 101 6.64 5.66 9.57
C PRO A 101 5.15 5.81 9.90
N TYR A 102 4.66 7.04 9.78
CA TYR A 102 3.23 7.33 9.85
C TYR A 102 2.53 6.73 8.64
N VAL A 103 1.52 5.90 8.91
CA VAL A 103 0.71 5.24 7.89
C VAL A 103 -0.76 5.40 8.21
N TRP A 104 -1.55 5.73 7.19
CA TRP A 104 -3.00 5.61 7.26
C TRP A 104 -3.51 4.87 6.02
N ILE A 105 -4.66 4.23 6.20
CA ILE A 105 -5.28 3.39 5.19
C ILE A 105 -6.72 3.88 5.00
N THR A 106 -7.11 4.13 3.76
CA THR A 106 -8.52 4.28 3.39
C THR A 106 -8.96 3.07 2.57
N ILE A 107 -10.21 2.67 2.74
CA ILE A 107 -10.80 1.53 2.03
C ILE A 107 -12.15 1.99 1.47
N ASP A 108 -12.27 1.99 0.16
CA ASP A 108 -13.47 2.41 -0.56
C ASP A 108 -14.12 1.21 -1.26
N ASP A 109 -15.45 1.15 -1.26
CA ASP A 109 -16.19 0.31 -2.20
C ASP A 109 -16.23 0.99 -3.57
N ILE A 110 -15.80 0.28 -4.61
CA ILE A 110 -15.71 0.79 -5.98
C ILE A 110 -16.35 -0.18 -6.98
N GLU A 111 -16.72 0.35 -8.13
CA GLU A 111 -17.00 -0.47 -9.31
C GLU A 111 -15.74 -0.54 -10.19
N PHE A 112 -15.22 -1.75 -10.39
CA PHE A 112 -14.01 -2.00 -11.13
C PHE A 112 -14.26 -3.00 -12.27
N TYR A 113 -13.65 -2.75 -13.43
CA TYR A 113 -13.68 -3.63 -14.59
C TYR A 113 -12.24 -4.03 -14.92
N TYR A 114 -12.00 -5.34 -15.02
CA TYR A 114 -10.69 -5.90 -15.34
C TYR A 114 -10.76 -6.61 -16.68
N PHE A 115 -9.86 -6.25 -17.59
CA PHE A 115 -9.77 -6.86 -18.92
C PHE A 115 -8.43 -7.58 -19.03
N VAL A 116 -8.47 -8.90 -19.22
CA VAL A 116 -7.28 -9.70 -19.45
C VAL A 116 -6.83 -9.49 -20.90
N LYS A 117 -5.52 -9.34 -21.12
CA LYS A 117 -4.96 -9.27 -22.47
C LYS A 117 -5.18 -10.62 -23.17
N CYS A 118 -5.93 -10.61 -24.27
CA CYS A 118 -6.06 -11.74 -25.19
C CYS A 118 -4.83 -11.88 -26.08
#